data_AF-A0AB40ALH2-F1
#
_entry.id   AF-A0AB40ALH2-F1
#
_cell.length_a   1.000
_cell.length_b   1.000
_cell.length_c   1.000
_cell.angle_alpha   90.00
_cell.angle_beta   90.00
_cell.angle_gamma   90.00
#
_symmetry.space_group_name_H-M   'P 1'
#
loop_
_entity.id
_entity.type
_entity.pdbx_description
1 polymer ?
#
loop_
_entity_poly.entity_id
_entity_poly.type
_entity_poly.pdbx_seq_one_letter_code
_entity_poly.pdbx_strand_id
1 'polypeptide(L)'
;MGVEDNTKYLQSGPPFLILLHPALGPLWEITRQKFFGGSIMEGSELQIEVAKFMWREVQLDGSLLVIAENIMGSTQAIENGEPLMQYGHRCARCKLQNVKVQNKGIDWTSADNVYWMYNVHRFKSLKVILQGNAEIEATDVVLQGNHVLEVPNGHRMHVGSGDSSQAKTFSVEACIVAVAEPTVPIPADSKKTLDDSYI
;
A
#
# COMPACT_ATOMS: atom_id res chain seq x y z
N MET A 1 -6.91 29.73 10.53
CA MET A 1 -6.51 28.60 11.38
C MET A 1 -5.13 28.95 11.93
N GLY A 2 -5.07 29.33 13.21
CA GLY A 2 -3.80 29.72 13.84
C GLY A 2 -2.94 28.47 14.07
N VAL A 3 -1.63 28.59 13.87
CA VAL A 3 -0.69 27.57 14.31
C VAL A 3 -0.76 27.55 15.84
N GLU A 4 -1.27 26.46 16.41
CA GLU A 4 -1.19 26.22 17.86
C GLU A 4 0.29 26.22 18.28
N ASP A 5 0.57 26.57 19.54
CA ASP A 5 1.93 26.59 20.07
C ASP A 5 2.64 25.24 19.87
N ASN A 6 3.85 25.27 19.29
CA ASN A 6 4.68 24.11 19.02
C ASN A 6 5.01 23.31 20.29
N THR A 7 4.86 23.91 21.48
CA THR A 7 4.95 23.24 22.77
C THR A 7 4.03 22.02 22.86
N LYS A 8 2.83 22.08 22.25
CA LYS A 8 1.90 20.95 22.24
C LYS A 8 2.46 19.76 21.46
N TYR A 9 3.03 20.00 20.27
CA TYR A 9 3.70 18.96 19.47
C TYR A 9 4.85 18.28 20.23
N LEU A 10 5.63 19.05 20.99
CA LEU A 10 6.71 18.53 21.82
C LEU A 10 6.21 17.67 22.99
N GLN A 11 5.01 17.95 23.51
CA GLN A 11 4.43 17.26 24.67
C GLN A 11 3.55 16.06 24.30
N SER A 12 2.78 16.15 23.21
CA SER A 12 1.81 15.13 22.79
C SER A 12 2.29 14.24 21.65
N GLY A 13 3.45 14.54 21.05
CA GLY A 13 3.89 13.89 19.82
C GLY A 13 3.06 14.32 18.61
N PRO A 14 3.34 13.73 17.44
CA PRO A 14 2.64 14.09 16.21
C PRO A 14 1.20 13.54 16.21
N PRO A 15 0.22 14.28 15.66
CA PRO A 15 -1.18 13.85 15.63
C PRO A 15 -1.45 12.73 14.62
N PHE A 16 -0.49 12.39 13.76
CA PHE A 16 -0.52 11.26 12.83
C PHE A 16 0.90 11.01 12.31
N LEU A 17 1.13 9.85 11.70
CA LEU A 17 2.42 9.52 11.06
C LEU A 17 2.21 9.01 9.63
N ILE A 18 2.71 9.74 8.63
CA ILE A 18 2.55 9.38 7.22
C ILE A 18 3.91 9.23 6.56
N LEU A 19 4.15 8.09 5.91
CA LEU A 19 5.31 7.83 5.07
C LEU A 19 4.85 7.42 3.68
N LEU A 20 5.26 8.22 2.69
CA LEU A 20 4.93 8.02 1.28
C LEU A 20 6.22 7.80 0.50
N HIS A 21 6.33 6.68 -0.19
CA HIS A 21 7.47 6.42 -1.04
C HIS A 21 7.48 7.40 -2.24
N PRO A 22 8.61 8.05 -2.59
CA PRO A 22 8.67 9.06 -3.66
C PRO A 22 8.17 8.59 -5.04
N ALA A 23 8.26 7.28 -5.30
CA ALA A 23 7.73 6.65 -6.51
C ALA A 23 6.20 6.78 -6.69
N LEU A 24 5.46 7.19 -5.66
CA LEU A 24 4.05 7.59 -5.80
C LEU A 24 3.89 8.81 -6.73
N GLY A 25 4.93 9.60 -6.90
CA GLY A 25 4.86 10.82 -7.69
C GLY A 25 5.69 11.89 -7.01
N PRO A 26 6.84 12.27 -7.57
CA PRO A 26 7.67 13.31 -6.95
C PRO A 26 7.00 14.69 -6.96
N LEU A 27 5.96 14.86 -7.78
CA LEU A 27 5.18 16.09 -7.88
C LEU A 27 3.85 15.93 -7.14
N TRP A 28 3.45 16.99 -6.42
CA TRP A 28 2.18 17.04 -5.70
C TRP A 28 0.98 16.73 -6.61
N GLU A 29 0.99 17.27 -7.83
CA GLU A 29 -0.05 17.11 -8.85
C GLU A 29 -0.29 15.65 -9.23
N ILE A 30 0.74 14.80 -9.10
CA ILE A 30 0.65 13.36 -9.37
C ILE A 30 0.20 12.62 -8.10
N THR A 31 0.80 12.92 -6.96
CA THR A 31 0.47 12.24 -5.70
C THR A 31 -0.97 12.50 -5.28
N ARG A 32 -1.50 13.73 -5.43
CA ARG A 32 -2.89 14.05 -5.12
C ARG A 32 -3.92 13.26 -5.94
N GLN A 33 -3.56 12.73 -7.11
CA GLN A 33 -4.47 11.94 -7.94
C GLN A 33 -4.66 10.52 -7.39
N LYS A 34 -3.73 10.06 -6.55
CA LYS A 34 -3.80 8.74 -5.91
C LYS A 34 -4.70 8.73 -4.68
N PHE A 35 -4.94 9.89 -4.09
CA PHE A 35 -5.74 10.06 -2.89
C PHE A 35 -6.98 10.88 -3.21
N PHE A 36 -8.14 10.22 -3.21
CA PHE A 36 -9.43 10.88 -3.41
C PHE A 36 -10.34 10.61 -2.21
N GLY A 37 -10.81 11.67 -1.55
CA GLY A 37 -11.73 11.59 -0.41
C GLY A 37 -11.19 10.80 0.79
N GLY A 38 -12.10 10.40 1.68
CA GLY A 38 -11.78 9.61 2.87
C GLY A 38 -11.27 10.44 4.05
N SER A 39 -10.71 9.77 5.06
CA SER A 39 -10.21 10.42 6.28
C SER A 39 -9.10 9.60 6.95
N ILE A 40 -8.17 10.30 7.61
CA ILE A 40 -7.17 9.73 8.51
C ILE A 40 -7.45 10.34 9.88
N MET A 41 -7.74 9.49 10.87
CA MET A 41 -8.07 9.92 12.23
C MET A 41 -6.81 10.33 13.00
N GLU A 42 -6.99 11.13 14.05
CA GLU A 42 -5.90 11.46 14.98
C GLU A 42 -5.28 10.18 15.57
N GLY A 43 -3.96 10.18 15.74
CA GLY A 43 -3.17 9.03 16.17
C GLY A 43 -3.00 7.93 15.11
N SER A 44 -3.46 8.15 13.87
CA SER A 44 -3.35 7.15 12.81
C SER A 44 -2.00 7.18 12.10
N GLU A 45 -1.69 6.07 11.47
CA GLU A 45 -0.45 5.85 10.73
C GLU A 45 -0.75 5.32 9.33
N LEU A 46 -0.12 5.94 8.32
CA LEU A 46 -0.21 5.52 6.93
C LEU A 46 1.20 5.35 6.34
N GLN A 47 1.54 4.14 5.91
CA GLN A 47 2.79 3.85 5.20
C GLN A 47 2.47 3.29 3.82
N ILE A 48 2.85 4.01 2.76
CA ILE A 48 2.63 3.58 1.37
C ILE A 48 3.97 3.44 0.65
N GLU A 49 4.41 2.21 0.48
CA GLU A 49 5.60 1.81 -0.27
C GLU A 49 5.21 1.00 -1.50
N VAL A 50 4.43 1.63 -2.39
CA VAL A 50 4.03 1.08 -3.69
C VAL A 50 3.75 2.21 -4.67
N ALA A 51 4.31 2.18 -5.88
CA ALA A 51 4.09 3.29 -6.83
C ALA A 51 2.68 3.28 -7.44
N LYS A 52 2.12 2.10 -7.71
CA LYS A 52 0.76 1.95 -8.26
C LYS A 52 -0.27 1.82 -7.14
N PHE A 53 -0.54 2.95 -6.50
CA PHE A 53 -1.51 3.09 -5.43
C PHE A 53 -2.78 3.84 -5.88
N MET A 54 -3.94 3.40 -5.38
CA MET A 54 -5.22 4.10 -5.47
C MET A 54 -5.94 4.05 -4.13
N TRP A 55 -6.33 5.22 -3.64
CA TRP A 55 -7.16 5.45 -2.46
C TRP A 55 -8.39 6.22 -2.87
N ARG A 56 -9.57 5.64 -2.63
CA ARG A 56 -10.88 6.29 -2.81
C ARG A 56 -11.73 6.09 -1.58
N GLU A 57 -12.00 7.19 -0.88
CA GLU A 57 -12.93 7.26 0.26
C GLU A 57 -12.63 6.26 1.38
N VAL A 58 -11.35 5.95 1.60
CA VAL A 58 -10.89 5.09 2.68
C VAL A 58 -10.92 5.85 4.01
N GLN A 59 -11.35 5.18 5.07
CA GLN A 59 -11.34 5.69 6.44
C GLN A 59 -10.29 4.93 7.24
N LEU A 60 -9.31 5.65 7.78
CA LEU A 60 -8.22 5.08 8.56
C LEU A 60 -8.29 5.54 10.00
N ASP A 61 -8.48 4.59 10.91
CA ASP A 61 -8.42 4.74 12.36
C ASP A 61 -7.45 3.68 12.91
N GLY A 62 -6.21 4.09 13.17
CA GLY A 62 -5.10 3.20 13.53
C GLY A 62 -4.01 3.14 12.44
N SER A 63 -3.35 1.99 12.28
CA SER A 63 -2.20 1.82 11.38
C SER A 63 -2.54 1.04 10.11
N LEU A 64 -2.20 1.60 8.95
CA LEU A 64 -2.22 0.94 7.64
C LEU A 64 -0.84 1.02 6.99
N LEU A 65 -0.27 -0.14 6.70
CA LEU A 65 1.01 -0.29 6.02
C LEU A 65 0.82 -1.06 4.73
N VAL A 66 1.32 -0.53 3.60
CA VAL A 66 1.35 -1.21 2.31
C VAL A 66 2.79 -1.24 1.82
N ILE A 67 3.39 -2.44 1.82
CA ILE A 67 4.79 -2.66 1.49
C ILE A 67 4.88 -3.54 0.25
N ALA A 68 5.59 -3.08 -0.78
CA ALA A 68 5.85 -3.85 -1.99
C ALA A 68 7.33 -4.14 -2.19
N GLU A 69 7.64 -5.30 -2.75
CA GLU A 69 8.98 -5.65 -3.20
C GLU A 69 9.34 -4.88 -4.49
N ASN A 70 8.54 -5.05 -5.57
CA ASN A 70 8.74 -4.27 -6.81
C ASN A 70 7.95 -2.97 -6.76
N ILE A 71 8.44 -2.00 -5.96
CA ILE A 71 7.80 -0.68 -5.79
C ILE A 71 7.66 0.05 -7.13
N MET A 72 8.75 0.09 -7.92
CA MET A 72 8.86 0.87 -9.16
C MET A 72 8.81 0.03 -10.44
N GLY A 73 8.99 -1.28 -10.34
CA GLY A 73 9.04 -2.21 -11.45
C GLY A 73 10.02 -3.35 -11.21
N SER A 74 10.08 -4.31 -12.13
CA SER A 74 10.99 -5.46 -12.05
C SER A 74 12.38 -5.13 -12.56
N THR A 75 13.37 -5.86 -12.08
CA THR A 75 14.73 -5.81 -12.62
C THR A 75 14.94 -6.90 -13.66
N GLN A 76 15.54 -6.56 -14.79
CA GLN A 76 15.95 -7.51 -15.82
C GLN A 76 17.42 -7.88 -15.60
N ALA A 77 17.68 -9.17 -15.42
CA ALA A 77 19.03 -9.70 -15.47
C ALA A 77 19.55 -9.59 -16.91
N ILE A 78 20.72 -8.99 -17.07
CA ILE A 78 21.45 -8.94 -18.33
C ILE A 78 22.62 -9.91 -18.20
N GLU A 79 22.78 -10.84 -19.16
CA GLU A 79 23.92 -11.76 -19.17
C GLU A 79 25.21 -10.93 -19.23
N ASN A 80 25.91 -10.85 -18.09
CA ASN A 80 27.18 -10.13 -17.87
C ASN A 80 27.09 -8.62 -17.54
N GLY A 81 25.95 -8.12 -17.04
CA GLY A 81 25.80 -6.73 -16.63
C GLY A 81 25.12 -6.54 -15.28
N GLU A 82 25.16 -5.30 -14.77
CA GLU A 82 24.33 -4.90 -13.64
C GLU A 82 22.84 -5.02 -14.01
N PRO A 83 21.99 -5.47 -13.09
CA PRO A 83 20.60 -5.76 -13.40
C PRO A 83 19.86 -4.44 -13.64
N LEU A 84 19.15 -4.34 -14.77
CA LEU A 84 18.55 -3.10 -15.26
C LEU A 84 17.11 -2.96 -14.75
N MET A 85 16.80 -1.85 -14.06
CA MET A 85 15.45 -1.55 -13.59
C MET A 85 14.51 -1.21 -14.76
N GLN A 86 13.42 -1.95 -14.90
CA GLN A 86 12.36 -1.68 -15.87
C GLN A 86 11.20 -0.96 -15.19
N TYR A 87 11.22 0.37 -15.21
CA TYR A 87 10.19 1.20 -14.58
C TYR A 87 8.78 0.87 -15.12
N GLY A 88 7.83 0.69 -14.20
CA GLY A 88 6.41 0.43 -14.49
C GLY A 88 6.09 -0.99 -14.96
N HIS A 89 7.07 -1.77 -15.41
CA HIS A 89 6.87 -3.17 -15.78
C HIS A 89 6.82 -4.05 -14.53
N ARG A 90 5.80 -4.91 -14.40
CA ARG A 90 5.66 -5.86 -13.28
C ARG A 90 5.80 -5.21 -11.89
N CYS A 91 5.25 -4.00 -11.75
CA CYS A 91 5.16 -3.30 -10.48
C CYS A 91 3.97 -3.80 -9.66
N ALA A 92 4.15 -3.89 -8.34
CA ALA A 92 3.07 -4.22 -7.43
C ALA A 92 1.98 -3.14 -7.45
N ARG A 93 0.73 -3.54 -7.16
CA ARG A 93 -0.42 -2.62 -7.19
C ARG A 93 -1.31 -2.76 -5.96
N CYS A 94 -1.80 -1.65 -5.45
CA CYS A 94 -2.75 -1.62 -4.35
C CYS A 94 -3.89 -0.66 -4.67
N LYS A 95 -5.11 -1.17 -4.60
CA LYS A 95 -6.35 -0.39 -4.78
C LYS A 95 -7.23 -0.56 -3.56
N LEU A 96 -7.57 0.55 -2.93
CA LEU A 96 -8.46 0.62 -1.78
C LEU A 96 -9.64 1.53 -2.15
N GLN A 97 -10.85 0.98 -2.10
CA GLN A 97 -12.09 1.70 -2.41
C GLN A 97 -13.11 1.45 -1.30
N ASN A 98 -13.56 2.52 -0.64
CA ASN A 98 -14.53 2.45 0.46
C ASN A 98 -14.13 1.48 1.58
N VAL A 99 -12.83 1.39 1.85
CA VAL A 99 -12.28 0.53 2.91
C VAL A 99 -12.27 1.27 4.23
N LYS A 100 -12.70 0.63 5.31
CA LYS A 100 -12.52 1.14 6.67
C LYS A 100 -11.49 0.30 7.40
N VAL A 101 -10.41 0.92 7.86
CA VAL A 101 -9.37 0.26 8.66
C VAL A 101 -9.53 0.73 10.10
N GLN A 102 -9.70 -0.21 11.03
CA GLN A 102 -9.95 0.08 12.44
C GLN A 102 -9.07 -0.81 13.32
N ASN A 103 -8.03 -0.24 13.90
CA ASN A 103 -7.12 -0.97 14.79
C ASN A 103 -6.48 -0.04 15.82
N LYS A 104 -5.75 -0.60 16.79
CA LYS A 104 -5.13 0.17 17.89
C LYS A 104 -3.91 1.01 17.48
N GLY A 105 -3.39 0.82 16.26
CA GLY A 105 -2.30 1.60 15.71
C GLY A 105 -1.01 1.60 16.53
N ILE A 106 -0.32 2.74 16.51
CA ILE A 106 0.92 3.02 17.24
C ILE A 106 0.66 3.07 18.76
N ASP A 107 1.59 2.55 19.54
CA ASP A 107 1.67 2.86 20.97
C ASP A 107 2.32 4.22 21.17
N TRP A 108 1.51 5.29 21.15
CA TRP A 108 1.97 6.67 21.32
C TRP A 108 2.59 6.97 22.69
N THR A 109 2.41 6.08 23.66
CA THR A 109 2.97 6.24 25.01
C THR A 109 4.36 5.64 25.16
N SER A 110 4.83 4.87 24.18
CA SER A 110 6.15 4.25 24.20
C SER A 110 7.26 5.30 24.10
N ALA A 111 8.15 5.32 25.10
CA ALA A 111 9.32 6.19 25.14
C ALA A 111 10.40 5.79 24.10
N ASP A 112 10.31 4.58 23.55
CA ASP A 112 11.27 4.05 22.58
C ASP A 112 10.94 4.49 21.13
N ASN A 113 9.79 5.14 20.93
CA ASN A 113 9.38 5.61 19.61
C ASN A 113 10.30 6.73 19.11
N VAL A 114 10.86 6.53 17.91
CA VAL A 114 11.63 7.53 17.17
C VAL A 114 10.84 7.89 15.91
N TYR A 115 9.89 8.81 16.06
CA TYR A 115 8.92 9.18 15.03
C TYR A 115 9.56 9.65 13.71
N TRP A 116 10.64 10.44 13.79
CA TRP A 116 11.33 10.96 12.61
C TRP A 116 12.06 9.88 11.80
N MET A 117 12.39 8.73 12.42
CA MET A 117 12.95 7.55 11.74
C MET A 117 11.86 6.56 11.30
N TYR A 118 10.58 6.86 11.56
CA TYR A 118 9.48 5.91 11.41
C TYR A 118 9.68 4.61 12.21
N ASN A 119 10.50 4.66 13.27
CA ASN A 119 10.77 3.54 14.15
C ASN A 119 9.84 3.63 15.37
N VAL A 120 8.69 2.96 15.28
CA VAL A 120 7.60 3.06 16.26
C VAL A 120 7.06 1.69 16.64
N HIS A 121 6.64 1.54 17.90
CA HIS A 121 5.92 0.38 18.40
C HIS A 121 4.43 0.47 18.04
N ARG A 122 3.83 -0.68 17.69
CA ARG A 122 2.43 -0.77 17.28
C ARG A 122 1.71 -1.84 18.11
N PHE A 123 0.50 -1.54 18.58
CA PHE A 123 -0.37 -2.52 19.22
C PHE A 123 -1.00 -3.46 18.20
N LYS A 124 -1.52 -2.91 17.11
CA LYS A 124 -2.18 -3.63 16.00
C LYS A 124 -2.03 -2.82 14.72
N SER A 125 -2.03 -3.48 13.58
CA SER A 125 -2.08 -2.82 12.29
C SER A 125 -2.77 -3.67 11.23
N LEU A 126 -3.15 -3.02 10.14
CA LEU A 126 -3.36 -3.70 8.86
C LEU A 126 -2.06 -3.56 8.06
N LYS A 127 -1.39 -4.68 7.80
CA LYS A 127 -0.18 -4.73 6.99
C LYS A 127 -0.44 -5.52 5.71
N VAL A 128 -0.26 -4.87 4.57
CA VAL A 128 -0.31 -5.47 3.24
C VAL A 128 1.12 -5.67 2.74
N ILE A 129 1.45 -6.89 2.32
CA ILE A 129 2.77 -7.26 1.78
C ILE A 129 2.57 -7.78 0.35
N LEU A 130 3.16 -7.09 -0.62
CA LEU A 130 3.06 -7.43 -2.04
C LEU A 130 4.42 -7.91 -2.55
N GLN A 131 4.54 -9.21 -2.81
CA GLN A 131 5.76 -9.81 -3.36
C GLN A 131 5.81 -9.62 -4.88
N GLY A 132 7.00 -9.35 -5.43
CA GLY A 132 7.22 -9.08 -6.85
C GLY A 132 6.12 -8.22 -7.50
N ASN A 133 5.42 -8.78 -8.50
CA ASN A 133 4.35 -8.08 -9.23
C ASN A 133 2.94 -8.32 -8.69
N ALA A 134 2.80 -8.61 -7.40
CA ALA A 134 1.53 -8.87 -6.75
C ALA A 134 0.58 -7.66 -6.76
N GLU A 135 -0.72 -7.96 -6.74
CA GLU A 135 -1.77 -6.95 -6.74
C GLU A 135 -2.77 -7.21 -5.61
N ILE A 136 -3.29 -6.15 -4.99
CA ILE A 136 -4.41 -6.25 -4.06
C ILE A 136 -5.47 -5.23 -4.40
N GLU A 137 -6.72 -5.67 -4.34
CA GLU A 137 -7.91 -4.83 -4.48
C GLU A 137 -8.84 -5.07 -3.30
N ALA A 138 -9.03 -4.06 -2.46
CA ALA A 138 -9.98 -4.10 -1.35
C ALA A 138 -11.14 -3.14 -1.63
N THR A 139 -12.37 -3.62 -1.52
CA THR A 139 -13.56 -2.85 -1.89
C THR A 139 -14.72 -3.11 -0.92
N ASP A 140 -15.36 -2.04 -0.45
CA ASP A 140 -16.56 -2.07 0.40
C ASP A 140 -16.43 -3.04 1.59
N VAL A 141 -15.32 -2.90 2.34
CA VAL A 141 -14.94 -3.81 3.43
C VAL A 141 -14.47 -3.04 4.66
N VAL A 142 -14.81 -3.58 5.84
CA VAL A 142 -14.32 -3.09 7.13
C VAL A 142 -13.31 -4.08 7.69
N LEU A 143 -12.07 -3.63 7.88
CA LEU A 143 -10.94 -4.41 8.37
C LEU A 143 -10.65 -4.00 9.82
N GLN A 144 -11.18 -4.78 10.77
CA GLN A 144 -11.03 -4.54 12.20
C GLN A 144 -9.99 -5.46 12.84
N GLY A 145 -9.08 -4.90 13.64
CA GLY A 145 -8.10 -5.68 14.41
C GLY A 145 -6.72 -5.74 13.76
N ASN A 146 -5.99 -6.83 14.00
CA ASN A 146 -4.61 -6.99 13.53
C ASN A 146 -4.58 -7.97 12.36
N HIS A 147 -4.14 -7.50 11.20
CA HIS A 147 -4.19 -8.28 9.95
C HIS A 147 -2.89 -8.15 9.18
N VAL A 148 -2.43 -9.27 8.62
CA VAL A 148 -1.33 -9.31 7.66
C VAL A 148 -1.84 -9.97 6.40
N LEU A 149 -1.94 -9.19 5.32
CA LEU A 149 -2.39 -9.64 4.00
C LEU A 149 -1.16 -9.75 3.09
N GLU A 150 -0.67 -10.97 2.93
CA GLU A 150 0.47 -11.26 2.07
C GLU A 150 0.00 -11.81 0.73
N VAL A 151 0.43 -11.17 -0.35
CA VAL A 151 0.09 -11.55 -1.72
C VAL A 151 1.37 -12.05 -2.42
N PRO A 152 1.42 -13.33 -2.81
CA PRO A 152 2.58 -13.90 -3.49
C PRO A 152 2.83 -13.26 -4.85
N ASN A 153 4.08 -13.36 -5.31
CA ASN A 153 4.48 -12.86 -6.62
C ASN A 153 3.57 -13.38 -7.74
N GLY A 154 3.18 -12.49 -8.65
CA GLY A 154 2.31 -12.81 -9.79
C GLY A 154 0.86 -13.13 -9.44
N HIS A 155 0.41 -12.91 -8.20
CA HIS A 155 -0.97 -13.13 -7.78
C HIS A 155 -1.70 -11.80 -7.51
N ARG A 156 -3.02 -11.85 -7.63
CA ARG A 156 -3.93 -10.77 -7.24
C ARG A 156 -4.84 -11.25 -6.12
N MET A 157 -4.90 -10.50 -5.02
CA MET A 157 -5.85 -10.71 -3.93
C MET A 157 -7.02 -9.75 -4.05
N HIS A 158 -8.24 -10.28 -4.05
CA HIS A 158 -9.46 -9.49 -3.88
C HIS A 158 -9.96 -9.61 -2.44
N VAL A 159 -10.26 -8.49 -1.81
CA VAL A 159 -10.78 -8.40 -0.44
C VAL A 159 -12.10 -7.64 -0.49
N GLY A 160 -13.19 -8.33 -0.17
CA GLY A 160 -14.51 -7.73 -0.10
C GLY A 160 -15.33 -8.33 1.02
N SER A 161 -16.46 -7.69 1.30
CA SER A 161 -17.50 -8.27 2.16
C SER A 161 -18.14 -9.44 1.42
N GLY A 162 -17.98 -10.66 1.93
CA GLY A 162 -18.50 -11.85 1.26
C GLY A 162 -19.99 -12.08 1.45
N ASP A 163 -20.70 -12.43 0.37
CA ASP A 163 -21.85 -13.32 0.43
C ASP A 163 -21.32 -14.76 0.32
N SER A 164 -21.53 -15.56 1.36
CA SER A 164 -20.90 -16.87 1.53
C SER A 164 -21.37 -17.91 0.51
N SER A 165 -20.69 -18.02 -0.63
CA SER A 165 -20.71 -19.23 -1.44
C SER A 165 -19.45 -19.32 -2.31
N GLN A 166 -18.54 -20.23 -1.94
CA GLN A 166 -17.23 -20.54 -2.55
C GLN A 166 -16.09 -19.56 -2.23
N ALA A 167 -15.44 -19.78 -1.08
CA ALA A 167 -14.16 -19.17 -0.75
C ALA A 167 -13.10 -20.26 -0.53
N LYS A 168 -11.99 -20.21 -1.27
CA LYS A 168 -10.74 -20.88 -0.88
C LYS A 168 -10.17 -20.06 0.27
N THR A 169 -10.19 -20.63 1.46
CA THR A 169 -9.89 -19.97 2.73
C THR A 169 -8.41 -19.57 2.84
N PHE A 170 -8.13 -18.27 2.89
CA PHE A 170 -7.02 -17.73 3.67
C PHE A 170 -7.63 -17.05 4.89
N SER A 171 -7.27 -17.52 6.08
CA SER A 171 -7.92 -17.20 7.34
C SER A 171 -7.83 -15.71 7.70
N VAL A 172 -8.99 -15.02 7.68
CA VAL A 172 -9.20 -13.74 8.35
C VAL A 172 -10.62 -13.73 8.94
N GLU A 173 -10.74 -13.70 10.27
CA GLU A 173 -12.03 -13.77 10.97
C GLU A 173 -12.93 -12.54 10.69
N ALA A 174 -14.23 -12.82 10.58
CA ALA A 174 -15.38 -11.99 10.18
C ALA A 174 -15.56 -11.73 8.66
N CYS A 175 -16.15 -12.72 7.94
CA CYS A 175 -16.65 -12.66 6.55
C CYS A 175 -15.80 -11.87 5.52
N ILE A 176 -14.48 -11.97 5.62
CA ILE A 176 -13.56 -11.49 4.59
C ILE A 176 -13.39 -12.63 3.58
N VAL A 177 -13.83 -12.42 2.34
CA VAL A 177 -13.49 -13.31 1.24
C VAL A 177 -12.20 -12.78 0.63
N ALA A 178 -11.08 -13.44 0.93
CA ALA A 178 -9.79 -13.20 0.30
C ALA A 178 -9.51 -14.32 -0.71
N VAL A 179 -9.53 -13.99 -2.00
CA VAL A 179 -9.17 -14.94 -3.07
C VAL A 179 -7.95 -14.44 -3.80
N ALA A 180 -6.92 -15.27 -3.84
CA ALA A 180 -5.72 -15.04 -4.64
C ALA A 180 -5.85 -15.77 -5.99
N GLU A 181 -5.75 -15.03 -7.09
CA GLU A 181 -5.77 -15.57 -8.45
C GLU A 181 -4.47 -15.20 -9.19
N PRO A 182 -3.95 -16.05 -10.09
CA PRO A 182 -2.80 -15.70 -10.91
C PRO A 182 -3.13 -14.50 -11.80
N THR A 183 -2.23 -13.53 -11.86
CA THR A 183 -2.32 -12.42 -12.80
C THR A 183 -2.24 -12.94 -14.24
N VAL A 184 -3.16 -12.47 -15.11
CA VAL A 184 -3.11 -12.77 -16.55
C VAL A 184 -1.75 -12.34 -17.08
N PRO A 185 -1.00 -13.20 -17.79
CA PRO A 185 0.24 -12.76 -18.41
C PRO A 185 -0.08 -11.65 -19.40
N ILE A 186 0.46 -10.45 -19.14
CA ILE A 186 0.50 -9.40 -20.15
C ILE A 186 1.24 -10.01 -21.36
N PRO A 187 0.68 -9.95 -22.59
CA PRO A 187 1.34 -10.50 -23.76
C PRO A 187 2.77 -9.99 -23.81
N ALA A 188 3.73 -10.90 -24.03
CA ALA A 188 5.07 -10.47 -24.38
C ALA A 188 4.95 -9.55 -25.59
N ASP A 189 5.41 -8.30 -25.45
CA ASP A 189 5.37 -7.32 -26.53
C ASP A 189 5.90 -7.99 -27.80
N SER A 190 5.02 -8.10 -28.80
CA SER A 190 5.42 -8.38 -30.16
C SER A 190 6.53 -7.40 -30.51
N LYS A 191 7.72 -7.91 -30.81
CA LYS A 191 8.86 -7.14 -31.32
C LYS A 191 8.35 -6.12 -32.34
N LYS A 192 8.16 -4.87 -31.95
CA LYS A 192 8.12 -3.76 -32.89
C LYS A 192 9.56 -3.58 -33.34
N THR A 193 9.84 -4.10 -34.53
CA THR A 193 10.96 -3.64 -35.35
C THR A 193 10.95 -2.12 -35.35
N LEU A 194 11.97 -1.54 -34.71
CA LEU A 194 12.32 -0.14 -34.88
C LEU A 194 12.72 0.01 -36.35
N ASP A 195 11.92 0.76 -37.10
CA ASP A 195 12.27 1.23 -38.43
C ASP A 195 13.17 2.46 -38.25
N ASP A 196 14.40 2.35 -38.76
CA ASP A 196 15.39 3.41 -38.82
C ASP A 196 14.93 4.49 -39.80
N SER A 197 14.40 5.60 -39.31
CA SER A 197 14.43 6.86 -40.06
C SER A 197 14.13 8.08 -39.18
N TYR A 198 15.17 8.72 -38.67
CA TYR A 198 15.20 10.17 -38.53
C TYR A 198 16.61 10.67 -38.87
N ILE A 199 16.72 11.17 -40.10
CA ILE A 199 17.53 12.34 -40.45
C ILE A 199 16.84 13.55 -39.82
#